data_AF-A0A4S2DNS4-F1
#
_entry.id   AF-A0A4S2DNS4-F1
#
_cell.length_a   1.000
_cell.length_b   1.000
_cell.length_c   1.000
_cell.angle_alpha   90.00
_cell.angle_beta   90.00
_cell.angle_gamma   90.00
#
_symmetry.space_group_name_H-M   'P 1'
#
loop_
_entity.id
_entity.type
_entity.pdbx_description
1 polymer ?
#
loop_
_entity_poly.entity_id
_entity_poly.type
_entity_poly.pdbx_seq_one_letter_code
_entity_poly.pdbx_strand_id
1 'polypeptide(L)'
;MNYLDLYLQRNGIKRYDVYKATGVSQQLLSTHTSKSIEKYSNKVVMALAEALNKTPGTVLDELLALQKENPAFEAYNPAELLQGLEFKYDRIIIKGAYCSEVYKIMKGQLSETESMGFELGSAGVATVLAYAINAARDLFSNSDKVSRDIERKIVSYKLESASEENVTIRLKQLDY
;
A
#
# COMPACT_ATOMS: atom_id res chain seq x y z
N MET A 1 -1.66 -2.96 -8.64
CA MET A 1 -0.72 -3.38 -7.58
C MET A 1 0.70 -3.18 -8.10
N ASN A 2 1.57 -2.49 -7.35
CA ASN A 2 2.94 -2.22 -7.76
C ASN A 2 3.89 -3.36 -7.37
N TYR A 3 3.83 -4.45 -8.13
CA TYR A 3 4.64 -5.63 -7.89
C TYR A 3 6.14 -5.38 -8.07
N LEU A 4 6.53 -4.53 -9.03
CA LEU A 4 7.93 -4.20 -9.27
C LEU A 4 8.57 -3.57 -8.03
N ASP A 5 7.98 -2.52 -7.47
CA ASP A 5 8.60 -1.86 -6.31
C ASP A 5 8.54 -2.72 -5.05
N LEU A 6 7.47 -3.49 -4.86
CA LEU A 6 7.38 -4.39 -3.72
C LEU A 6 8.42 -5.52 -3.83
N TYR A 7 8.66 -6.02 -5.04
CA TYR A 7 9.71 -6.99 -5.30
C TYR A 7 11.12 -6.41 -5.06
N LEU A 8 11.37 -5.18 -5.52
CA LEU A 8 12.62 -4.47 -5.24
C LEU A 8 12.84 -4.27 -3.74
N GLN A 9 11.79 -3.84 -3.02
CA GLN A 9 11.81 -3.65 -1.57
C GLN A 9 12.10 -4.95 -0.82
N ARG A 10 11.49 -6.08 -1.21
CA ARG A 10 11.76 -7.42 -0.61
C ARG A 10 13.22 -7.85 -0.81
N ASN A 11 13.84 -7.45 -1.90
CA ASN A 11 15.25 -7.76 -2.19
C ASN A 11 16.22 -6.64 -1.72
N GLY A 12 15.73 -5.60 -1.02
CA GLY A 12 16.55 -4.55 -0.44
C GLY A 12 17.20 -3.59 -1.44
N ILE A 13 16.73 -3.56 -2.70
CA ILE A 13 17.28 -2.69 -3.75
C ILE A 13 16.26 -1.64 -4.21
N LYS A 14 16.74 -0.58 -4.85
CA LYS A 14 15.91 0.48 -5.45
C LYS A 14 16.03 0.43 -6.96
N ARG A 15 15.11 1.12 -7.66
CA ARG A 15 15.18 1.27 -9.13
C ARG A 15 16.50 1.88 -9.61
N TYR A 16 17.09 2.75 -8.78
CA TYR A 16 18.39 3.33 -9.03
C TYR A 16 19.50 2.26 -9.12
N ASP A 17 19.46 1.24 -8.28
CA ASP A 17 20.44 0.16 -8.29
C ASP A 17 20.31 -0.70 -9.56
N VAL A 18 19.08 -0.94 -10.01
CA VAL A 18 18.80 -1.60 -11.30
C VAL A 18 19.36 -0.78 -12.47
N TYR A 19 19.17 0.55 -12.45
CA TYR A 19 19.74 1.43 -13.46
C TYR A 19 21.28 1.39 -13.45
N LYS A 20 21.90 1.43 -12.26
CA LYS A 20 23.35 1.38 -12.12
C LYS A 20 23.96 0.07 -12.61
N ALA A 21 23.27 -1.05 -12.42
CA ALA A 21 23.73 -2.37 -12.87
C ALA A 21 23.54 -2.58 -14.38
N THR A 22 22.40 -2.14 -14.94
CA THR A 22 21.94 -2.61 -16.27
C THR A 22 21.78 -1.51 -17.31
N GLY A 23 21.89 -0.24 -16.90
CA GLY A 23 21.60 0.93 -17.74
C GLY A 23 20.11 1.12 -18.06
N VAL A 24 19.21 0.27 -17.56
CA VAL A 24 17.77 0.41 -17.80
C VAL A 24 17.20 1.61 -17.04
N SER A 25 16.61 2.56 -17.78
CA SER A 25 16.12 3.80 -17.20
C SER A 25 15.03 3.57 -16.15
N GLN A 26 15.06 4.38 -15.08
CA GLN A 26 14.03 4.36 -14.05
C GLN A 26 12.64 4.68 -14.60
N GLN A 27 12.57 5.47 -15.68
CA GLN A 27 11.33 5.75 -16.40
C GLN A 27 10.75 4.48 -17.03
N LEU A 28 11.57 3.64 -17.66
CA LEU A 28 11.11 2.37 -18.22
C LEU A 28 10.58 1.43 -17.13
N LEU A 29 11.29 1.32 -16.00
CA LEU A 29 10.83 0.55 -14.84
C LEU A 29 9.48 1.09 -14.33
N SER A 30 9.32 2.42 -14.29
CA SER A 30 8.08 3.05 -13.86
C SER A 30 6.87 2.77 -14.76
N THR A 31 7.07 2.41 -16.05
CA THR A 31 5.94 2.03 -16.91
C THR A 31 5.38 0.64 -16.61
N HIS A 32 6.07 -0.15 -15.79
CA HIS A 32 5.69 -1.53 -15.45
C HIS A 32 5.11 -1.65 -14.03
N THR A 33 5.14 -0.58 -13.23
CA THR A 33 4.59 -0.55 -11.86
C THR A 33 3.06 -0.64 -11.84
N SER A 34 2.41 -0.19 -12.91
CA SER A 34 0.95 -0.28 -13.07
C SER A 34 0.50 -1.51 -13.87
N LYS A 35 1.43 -2.33 -14.37
CA LYS A 35 1.15 -3.49 -15.21
C LYS A 35 1.10 -4.78 -14.37
N SER A 36 0.33 -5.75 -14.85
CA SER A 36 0.41 -7.12 -14.37
C SER A 36 1.74 -7.76 -14.82
N ILE A 37 2.21 -8.77 -14.09
CA ILE A 37 3.56 -9.33 -14.27
C ILE A 37 3.69 -10.02 -15.62
N GLU A 38 2.61 -10.60 -16.14
CA GLU A 38 2.54 -11.22 -17.47
C GLU A 38 2.77 -10.21 -18.61
N LYS A 39 2.61 -8.90 -18.32
CA LYS A 39 2.87 -7.80 -19.26
C LYS A 39 4.25 -7.18 -19.10
N TYR A 40 5.12 -7.75 -18.26
CA TYR A 40 6.49 -7.25 -18.11
C TYR A 40 7.28 -7.60 -19.35
N SER A 41 7.97 -6.60 -19.90
CA SER A 41 8.85 -6.86 -21.04
C SER A 41 10.03 -7.74 -20.61
N ASN A 42 10.47 -8.65 -21.49
CA ASN A 42 11.64 -9.49 -21.26
C ASN A 42 12.87 -8.66 -20.84
N LYS A 43 13.02 -7.44 -21.40
CA LYS A 43 14.08 -6.50 -21.03
C LYS A 43 14.05 -6.12 -19.55
N VAL A 44 12.87 -5.89 -18.97
CA VAL A 44 12.72 -5.56 -17.54
C VAL A 44 13.05 -6.78 -16.69
N VAL A 45 12.55 -7.96 -17.04
CA VAL A 45 12.85 -9.20 -16.29
C VAL A 45 14.35 -9.51 -16.31
N MET A 46 15.00 -9.36 -17.47
CA MET A 46 16.46 -9.52 -17.59
C MET A 46 17.22 -8.50 -16.76
N ALA A 47 16.78 -7.23 -16.74
CA ALA A 47 17.45 -6.20 -15.96
C ALA A 47 17.32 -6.43 -14.44
N LEU A 48 16.16 -6.89 -13.98
CA LEU A 48 15.98 -7.29 -12.58
C LEU A 48 16.87 -8.48 -12.22
N ALA A 49 16.96 -9.47 -13.11
CA ALA A 49 17.80 -10.64 -12.93
C ALA A 49 19.28 -10.29 -12.81
N GLU A 50 19.78 -9.42 -13.69
CA GLU A 50 21.16 -8.93 -13.65
C GLU A 50 21.43 -8.11 -12.38
N ALA A 51 20.53 -7.20 -12.00
CA ALA A 51 20.68 -6.40 -10.78
C ALA A 51 20.68 -7.24 -9.48
N LEU A 52 19.98 -8.38 -9.49
CA LEU A 52 19.83 -9.27 -8.34
C LEU A 52 20.77 -10.48 -8.36
N ASN A 53 21.61 -10.62 -9.40
CA ASN A 53 22.43 -11.81 -9.65
C ASN A 53 21.59 -13.11 -9.65
N LYS A 54 20.40 -13.07 -10.27
CA LYS A 54 19.48 -14.21 -10.43
C LYS A 54 19.31 -14.54 -11.93
N THR A 55 18.67 -15.67 -12.22
CA THR A 55 18.24 -15.96 -13.60
C THR A 55 16.91 -15.26 -13.91
N PRO A 56 16.64 -14.88 -15.18
CA PRO A 56 15.34 -14.32 -15.55
C PRO A 56 14.15 -15.21 -15.20
N GLY A 57 14.33 -16.55 -15.27
CA GLY A 57 13.31 -17.52 -14.87
C GLY A 57 12.98 -17.41 -13.38
N THR A 58 14.01 -17.41 -12.52
CA THR A 58 13.82 -17.27 -11.06
C THR A 58 13.12 -15.96 -10.70
N VAL A 59 13.51 -14.85 -11.33
CA VAL A 59 12.85 -13.55 -11.10
C VAL A 59 11.38 -13.60 -11.51
N LEU A 60 11.07 -14.17 -12.66
CA LEU A 60 9.69 -14.31 -13.12
C LEU A 60 8.86 -15.18 -12.17
N ASP A 61 9.41 -16.31 -11.71
CA ASP A 61 8.74 -17.20 -10.77
C ASP A 61 8.45 -16.51 -9.44
N GLU A 62 9.42 -15.79 -8.87
CA GLU A 62 9.25 -15.03 -7.64
C GLU A 62 8.25 -13.88 -7.79
N LEU A 63 8.25 -13.21 -8.94
CA LEU A 63 7.27 -12.18 -9.28
C LEU A 63 5.85 -12.77 -9.37
N LEU A 64 5.66 -13.87 -10.09
CA LEU A 64 4.36 -14.56 -10.20
C LEU A 64 3.87 -15.08 -8.84
N ALA A 65 4.78 -15.61 -8.00
CA ALA A 65 4.47 -15.98 -6.63
C ALA A 65 4.00 -14.77 -5.82
N LEU A 66 4.66 -13.62 -5.97
CA LEU A 66 4.27 -12.38 -5.31
C LEU A 66 2.86 -11.89 -5.74
N GLN A 67 2.54 -12.00 -7.03
CA GLN A 67 1.20 -11.69 -7.54
C GLN A 67 0.14 -12.64 -6.98
N LYS A 68 0.48 -13.92 -6.83
CA LYS A 68 -0.41 -14.93 -6.27
C LYS A 68 -0.63 -14.76 -4.76
N GLU A 69 0.43 -14.39 -4.03
CA GLU A 69 0.37 -14.08 -2.59
C GLU A 69 -0.50 -12.85 -2.31
N ASN A 70 -0.55 -11.90 -3.25
CA ASN A 70 -1.20 -10.59 -3.10
C ASN A 70 -1.01 -9.99 -1.69
N PRO A 71 0.26 -9.87 -1.21
CA PRO A 71 0.51 -9.50 0.17
C PRO A 71 0.02 -8.08 0.43
N ALA A 72 -0.51 -7.88 1.64
CA ALA A 72 -0.89 -6.55 2.08
C ALA A 72 0.37 -5.68 2.25
N PHE A 73 0.28 -4.41 1.83
CA PHE A 73 1.33 -3.44 2.09
C PHE A 73 1.25 -2.98 3.54
N GLU A 74 2.32 -3.13 4.30
CA GLU A 74 2.36 -2.70 5.70
C GLU A 74 2.96 -1.28 5.78
N ALA A 75 2.20 -0.35 6.36
CA ALA A 75 2.63 1.03 6.55
C ALA A 75 2.78 1.32 8.05
N TYR A 76 3.99 1.70 8.47
CA TYR A 76 4.33 2.01 9.87
C TYR A 76 4.38 3.52 10.16
N ASN A 77 4.41 4.34 9.11
CA ASN A 77 4.45 5.80 9.21
C ASN A 77 3.65 6.47 8.08
N PRO A 78 3.37 7.79 8.18
CA PRO A 78 2.58 8.51 7.18
C PRO A 78 3.21 8.52 5.78
N ALA A 79 4.54 8.54 5.67
CA ALA A 79 5.22 8.53 4.38
C ALA A 79 5.02 7.19 3.65
N GLU A 80 5.12 6.08 4.38
CA GLU A 80 4.80 4.73 3.88
C GLU A 80 3.32 4.60 3.54
N LEU A 81 2.40 5.15 4.35
CA LEU A 81 0.99 5.12 4.00
C LEU A 81 0.73 5.89 2.69
N LEU A 82 1.30 7.08 2.56
CA LEU A 82 1.18 7.87 1.33
C LEU A 82 1.72 7.09 0.14
N GLN A 83 2.86 6.42 0.29
CA GLN A 83 3.42 5.53 -0.73
C GLN A 83 2.45 4.40 -1.10
N GLY A 84 1.85 3.76 -0.10
CA GLY A 84 0.84 2.71 -0.28
C GLY A 84 -0.38 3.20 -1.07
N LEU A 85 -0.87 4.39 -0.73
CA LEU A 85 -2.00 5.05 -1.39
C LEU A 85 -1.66 5.51 -2.82
N GLU A 86 -0.45 6.03 -3.04
CA GLU A 86 0.03 6.46 -4.37
C GLU A 86 0.16 5.30 -5.35
N PHE A 87 0.66 4.17 -4.87
CA PHE A 87 0.84 2.97 -5.68
C PHE A 87 -0.41 2.09 -5.80
N LYS A 88 -1.53 2.54 -5.22
CA LYS A 88 -2.82 1.86 -5.27
C LYS A 88 -2.69 0.38 -4.86
N TYR A 89 -2.05 0.13 -3.71
CA TYR A 89 -2.01 -1.23 -3.17
C TYR A 89 -3.42 -1.71 -2.87
N ASP A 90 -3.75 -2.95 -3.24
CA ASP A 90 -5.09 -3.51 -3.09
C ASP A 90 -5.51 -3.60 -1.62
N ARG A 91 -4.56 -3.98 -0.75
CA ARG A 91 -4.73 -4.05 0.70
C ARG A 91 -3.56 -3.36 1.39
N ILE A 92 -3.85 -2.45 2.30
CA ILE A 92 -2.86 -1.73 3.11
C ILE A 92 -3.19 -1.98 4.58
N ILE A 93 -2.22 -2.46 5.35
CA ILE A 93 -2.29 -2.61 6.80
C ILE A 93 -1.47 -1.48 7.41
N ILE A 94 -2.14 -0.50 7.99
CA ILE A 94 -1.53 0.55 8.79
C ILE A 94 -1.24 -0.03 10.17
N LYS A 95 0.00 0.09 10.64
CA LYS A 95 0.44 -0.35 11.97
C LYS A 95 1.01 0.83 12.76
N GLY A 96 0.93 0.72 14.08
CA GLY A 96 1.55 1.68 15.01
C GLY A 96 0.69 2.90 15.32
N ALA A 97 1.30 3.95 15.86
CA ALA A 97 0.61 5.09 16.49
C ALA A 97 -0.33 5.89 15.57
N TYR A 98 -0.25 5.68 14.25
CA TYR A 98 -1.07 6.38 13.26
C TYR A 98 -2.44 5.74 12.99
N CYS A 99 -2.69 4.54 13.53
CA CYS A 99 -3.95 3.81 13.34
C CYS A 99 -5.19 4.64 13.70
N SER A 100 -5.14 5.36 14.83
CA SER A 100 -6.29 6.12 15.33
C SER A 100 -6.69 7.30 14.42
N GLU A 101 -5.73 7.96 13.78
CA GLU A 101 -6.00 9.09 12.89
C GLU A 101 -6.59 8.63 11.56
N VAL A 102 -6.02 7.55 10.98
CA VAL A 102 -6.59 6.97 9.76
C VAL A 102 -8.01 6.47 9.99
N TYR A 103 -8.28 5.86 11.15
CA TYR A 103 -9.63 5.47 11.53
C TYR A 103 -10.58 6.66 11.63
N LYS A 104 -10.17 7.79 12.24
CA LYS A 104 -11.00 9.01 12.31
C LYS A 104 -11.33 9.56 10.92
N ILE A 105 -10.33 9.61 10.03
CA ILE A 105 -10.52 10.07 8.65
C ILE A 105 -11.51 9.15 7.92
N MET A 106 -11.34 7.83 8.03
CA MET A 106 -12.24 6.85 7.42
C MET A 106 -13.66 6.90 8.01
N LYS A 107 -13.79 7.09 9.32
CA LYS A 107 -15.08 7.26 10.00
C LYS A 107 -15.79 8.55 9.57
N GLY A 108 -15.05 9.64 9.43
CA GLY A 108 -15.58 10.91 8.90
C GLY A 108 -16.10 10.81 7.47
N GLN A 109 -15.59 9.86 6.68
CA GLN A 109 -16.07 9.59 5.31
C GLN A 109 -17.33 8.71 5.25
N LEU A 110 -17.73 8.04 6.33
CA LEU A 110 -18.85 7.08 6.40
C LEU A 110 -20.22 7.73 6.79
N SER A 111 -20.47 9.01 6.46
CA SER A 111 -21.54 9.78 7.13
C SER A 111 -22.97 9.23 6.95
N GLU A 112 -23.64 9.14 8.11
CA GLU A 112 -25.05 8.86 8.49
C GLU A 112 -25.73 7.59 7.95
N THR A 113 -25.79 7.34 6.64
CA THR A 113 -26.61 6.25 6.09
C THR A 113 -25.92 4.89 6.14
N GLU A 114 -24.59 4.88 6.00
CA GLU A 114 -23.78 3.66 6.08
C GLU A 114 -23.54 3.22 7.53
N SER A 115 -23.51 4.17 8.48
CA SER A 115 -23.31 3.88 9.90
C SER A 115 -24.45 3.01 10.48
N MET A 116 -25.71 3.28 10.11
CA MET A 116 -26.88 2.48 10.55
C MET A 116 -26.98 1.11 9.85
N GLY A 117 -26.57 1.01 8.58
CA GLY A 117 -26.52 -0.27 7.85
C GLY A 117 -25.34 -1.18 8.24
N PHE A 118 -24.27 -0.58 8.75
CA PHE A 118 -23.07 -1.26 9.24
C PHE A 118 -23.30 -1.96 10.60
N GLU A 119 -24.11 -1.36 11.48
CA GLU A 119 -24.44 -1.90 12.81
C GLU A 119 -25.38 -3.12 12.78
N LEU A 120 -26.23 -3.28 11.76
CA LEU A 120 -27.27 -4.31 11.73
C LEU A 120 -26.94 -5.54 10.87
N GLY A 121 -25.92 -5.49 10.01
CA GLY A 121 -25.71 -6.51 8.96
C GLY A 121 -24.36 -7.24 8.96
N SER A 122 -23.39 -6.86 9.79
CA SER A 122 -22.01 -7.33 9.64
C SER A 122 -21.53 -8.13 10.85
N ALA A 123 -21.65 -9.46 10.74
CA ALA A 123 -21.15 -10.42 11.73
C ALA A 123 -19.60 -10.50 11.80
N GLY A 124 -18.88 -9.37 11.88
CA GLY A 124 -17.42 -9.42 12.03
C GLY A 124 -16.57 -8.14 12.00
N VAL A 125 -17.11 -6.91 11.85
CA VAL A 125 -16.26 -5.70 11.66
C VAL A 125 -16.26 -4.69 12.82
N ALA A 126 -16.96 -4.93 13.92
CA ALA A 126 -17.02 -3.98 15.03
C ALA A 126 -16.16 -4.42 16.23
N THR A 127 -14.85 -4.16 16.18
CA THR A 127 -14.08 -3.95 17.44
C THR A 127 -13.92 -2.45 17.61
N VAL A 128 -14.69 -1.90 18.54
CA VAL A 128 -14.71 -0.47 18.88
C VAL A 128 -13.35 -0.10 19.45
N LEU A 129 -12.60 0.76 18.74
CA LEU A 129 -11.35 1.35 19.22
C LEU A 129 -11.65 2.29 20.40
N ALA A 130 -11.61 1.75 21.61
CA ALA A 130 -11.74 2.49 22.85
C ALA A 130 -10.38 3.11 23.25
N TYR A 131 -10.16 4.36 22.83
CA TYR A 131 -9.23 5.34 23.41
C TYR A 131 -7.72 5.05 23.49
N ALA A 132 -6.93 5.91 22.81
CA ALA A 132 -5.70 6.53 23.34
C ALA A 132 -5.27 7.73 22.45
N ILE A 133 -5.99 8.86 22.50
CA ILE A 133 -5.79 10.01 21.58
C ILE A 133 -4.71 11.02 22.07
N ASN A 134 -4.16 10.88 23.27
CA ASN A 134 -3.37 11.97 23.87
C ASN A 134 -1.88 12.01 23.49
N ALA A 135 -1.30 10.95 22.93
CA ALA A 135 0.14 10.91 22.58
C ALA A 135 0.45 11.28 21.12
N ALA A 136 -0.55 11.23 20.23
CA ALA A 136 -0.33 11.43 18.79
C ALA A 136 -0.22 12.92 18.39
N ARG A 137 -0.61 13.85 19.26
CA ARG A 137 -0.68 15.29 18.95
C ARG A 137 0.70 15.93 18.74
N ASP A 138 1.71 15.47 19.48
CA ASP A 138 3.05 16.06 19.44
C ASP A 138 3.90 15.57 18.26
N LEU A 139 3.62 14.36 17.75
CA LEU A 139 4.31 13.79 16.58
C LEU A 139 3.84 14.41 15.24
N PHE A 140 2.69 15.10 15.24
CA PHE A 140 2.02 15.59 14.04
C PHE A 140 2.15 17.09 13.78
N SER A 141 2.89 17.83 14.61
CA SER A 141 3.00 19.29 14.51
C SER A 141 3.77 19.80 13.27
N ASN A 142 4.16 18.94 12.32
CA ASN A 142 5.06 19.35 11.25
C ASN A 142 4.86 18.77 9.83
N SER A 143 3.63 18.52 9.35
CA SER A 143 3.40 18.46 7.89
C SER A 143 1.93 18.60 7.40
N ASP A 144 1.41 19.82 7.32
CA ASP A 144 0.09 20.11 6.72
C ASP A 144 -0.11 19.58 5.29
N LYS A 145 0.97 19.25 4.55
CA LYS A 145 0.88 18.75 3.17
C LYS A 145 0.65 17.24 3.09
N VAL A 146 1.37 16.46 3.88
CA VAL A 146 1.30 14.99 3.85
C VAL A 146 -0.08 14.52 4.29
N SER A 147 -0.62 15.11 5.35
CA SER A 147 -1.98 14.80 5.85
C SER A 147 -3.05 15.06 4.79
N ARG A 148 -2.98 16.19 4.07
CA ARG A 148 -3.92 16.52 3.00
C ARG A 148 -3.84 15.55 1.82
N ASP A 149 -2.65 15.10 1.46
CA ASP A 149 -2.46 14.14 0.37
C ASP A 149 -3.01 12.75 0.72
N ILE A 150 -2.83 12.32 1.98
CA ILE A 150 -3.41 11.09 2.52
C ILE A 150 -4.94 11.19 2.52
N GLU A 151 -5.52 12.25 3.08
CA GLU A 151 -6.98 12.48 3.12
C GLU A 151 -7.62 12.41 1.73
N ARG A 152 -6.98 13.00 0.73
CA ARG A 152 -7.49 12.99 -0.65
C ARG A 152 -7.44 11.60 -1.28
N LYS A 153 -6.35 10.85 -1.07
CA LYS A 153 -6.14 9.54 -1.73
C LYS A 153 -6.88 8.41 -1.02
N ILE A 154 -7.04 8.49 0.30
CA ILE A 154 -7.69 7.45 1.10
C ILE A 154 -9.18 7.27 0.76
N VAL A 155 -9.84 8.27 0.16
CA VAL A 155 -11.24 8.19 -0.32
C VAL A 155 -11.48 7.01 -1.26
N SER A 156 -10.45 6.62 -2.03
CA SER A 156 -10.48 5.47 -2.95
C SER A 156 -10.43 4.12 -2.23
N TYR A 157 -10.36 4.09 -0.91
CA TYR A 157 -10.28 2.88 -0.09
C TYR A 157 -11.53 2.73 0.79
N LYS A 158 -11.83 1.49 1.16
CA LYS A 158 -12.82 1.12 2.16
C LYS A 158 -12.12 0.54 3.39
N LEU A 159 -12.66 0.82 4.56
CA LEU A 159 -12.20 0.21 5.80
C LEU A 159 -12.58 -1.28 5.76
N GLU A 160 -11.59 -2.16 5.93
CA GLU A 160 -11.81 -3.61 6.01
C GLU A 160 -11.86 -4.08 7.47
N SER A 161 -10.93 -3.59 8.29
CA SER A 161 -10.93 -3.86 9.74
C SER A 161 -10.17 -2.77 10.49
N ALA A 162 -10.50 -2.58 11.77
CA ALA A 162 -9.78 -1.71 12.68
C ALA A 162 -9.60 -2.42 14.02
N SER A 163 -8.38 -2.38 14.55
CA SER A 163 -7.99 -2.87 15.87
C SER A 163 -7.03 -1.88 16.53
N GLU A 164 -6.71 -2.09 17.81
CA GLU A 164 -5.80 -1.24 18.58
C GLU A 164 -4.39 -1.13 17.96
N GLU A 165 -3.92 -2.21 17.34
CA GLU A 165 -2.56 -2.29 16.79
C GLU A 165 -2.49 -2.03 15.28
N ASN A 166 -3.60 -2.27 14.56
CA ASN A 166 -3.63 -2.18 13.11
C ASN A 166 -4.98 -1.73 12.54
N VAL A 167 -4.91 -0.98 11.44
CA VAL A 167 -6.06 -0.61 10.61
C VAL A 167 -5.83 -1.14 9.21
N THR A 168 -6.76 -1.94 8.69
CA THR A 168 -6.67 -2.49 7.34
C THR A 168 -7.65 -1.77 6.42
N ILE A 169 -7.13 -1.28 5.30
CA ILE A 169 -7.91 -0.63 4.25
C ILE A 169 -7.74 -1.39 2.94
N ARG A 170 -8.83 -1.50 2.17
CA ARG A 170 -8.85 -2.15 0.85
C ARG A 170 -9.23 -1.15 -0.22
N LEU A 171 -8.56 -1.18 -1.36
CA LEU A 171 -8.90 -0.33 -2.50
C LEU A 171 -10.34 -0.63 -2.96
N LYS A 172 -11.16 0.41 -3.17
CA LYS A 172 -12.47 0.28 -3.81
C LYS A 172 -12.20 -0.14 -5.25
N GLN A 173 -12.49 -1.38 -5.58
CA GLN A 173 -12.50 -1.80 -6.98
C GLN A 173 -13.65 -1.06 -7.66
N LEU A 174 -13.34 -0.31 -8.71
CA LEU A 174 -14.36 0.20 -9.63
C LEU A 174 -14.90 -1.03 -10.34
N ASP A 175 -16.14 -1.43 -10.01
CA ASP A 175 -16.89 -2.37 -10.84
C ASP A 175 -16.90 -1.78 -12.27
N TYR A 176 -16.28 -2.51 -13.20
CA TYR A 176 -16.33 -2.23 -14.64
C TYR A 176 -16.74 -3.50 -15.38
#